data_AF-A0A3B9B9G6-F1
#
_entry.id   AF-A0A3B9B9G6-F1
#
_cell.length_a   1.000
_cell.length_b   1.000
_cell.length_c   1.000
_cell.angle_alpha   90.00
_cell.angle_beta   90.00
_cell.angle_gamma   90.00
#
_symmetry.space_group_name_H-M   'P 1'
#
loop_
_entity.id
_entity.type
_entity.pdbx_description
1 polymer ?
#
loop_
_entity_poly.entity_id
_entity_poly.type
_entity_poly.pdbx_seq_one_letter_code
_entity_poly.pdbx_strand_id
1 'polypeptide(L)'
;MKISLDWLSQYVDLPDPAEELIDVLPMLGIEVEEGDEGPSVSLDKVVVGKVLEKNQHPEADRLSVCSVEVGAEAPAQIVCGATNFKPGDRVPVALPGAKLPGGFKIKKSKLRGVASEGMMCSAKELELGEDNAGLFILSGEPEIGRKITDVVSKSTTLELEITANRGDCLSHLGVAREVSAYYQTPTRFPAVNNSAEPTDTATGNSLLSSLDIQSSQCPYYTAWSVKGVKIAPSPDWLIERIESIGLRPINNVVEITNFVLHETGQPLHAFDLKKIAGSTLVVREAKEGEK
;
A
#
# COMPACT_ATOMS: atom_id res chain seq x y z
N MET A 1 -2.12 -10.60 -12.79
CA MET A 1 -2.54 -10.26 -11.41
C MET A 1 -1.31 -9.79 -10.66
N LYS A 2 -1.38 -8.66 -9.95
CA LYS A 2 -0.24 -8.19 -9.14
C LYS A 2 -0.35 -8.65 -7.69
N ILE A 3 0.79 -9.04 -7.12
CA ILE A 3 0.94 -9.50 -5.73
C ILE A 3 2.16 -8.84 -5.13
N SER A 4 1.99 -8.28 -3.93
CA SER A 4 3.08 -7.74 -3.13
C SER A 4 3.71 -8.84 -2.28
N LEU A 5 5.04 -8.99 -2.34
CA LEU A 5 5.76 -9.93 -1.48
C LEU A 5 5.64 -9.55 0.00
N ASP A 6 5.66 -8.26 0.33
CA ASP A 6 5.44 -7.79 1.71
C ASP A 6 4.07 -8.20 2.23
N TRP A 7 3.03 -8.10 1.39
CA TRP A 7 1.69 -8.56 1.76
C TRP A 7 1.61 -10.08 1.82
N LEU A 8 2.20 -10.80 0.86
CA LEU A 8 2.27 -12.26 0.85
C LEU A 8 2.95 -12.81 2.11
N SER A 9 4.00 -12.14 2.59
CA SER A 9 4.75 -12.51 3.79
C SER A 9 3.90 -12.52 5.07
N GLN A 10 2.75 -11.85 5.07
CA GLN A 10 1.82 -11.91 6.19
C GLN A 10 1.16 -13.29 6.32
N TYR A 11 1.02 -14.00 5.20
CA TYR A 11 0.29 -15.27 5.12
C TYR A 11 1.20 -16.49 4.96
N VAL A 12 2.45 -16.33 4.55
CA VAL A 12 3.39 -17.46 4.41
C VAL A 12 4.83 -16.97 4.62
N ASP A 13 5.70 -17.85 5.11
CA ASP A 13 7.13 -17.57 5.17
C ASP A 13 7.72 -17.62 3.75
N LEU A 14 8.37 -16.53 3.36
CA LEU A 14 9.02 -16.42 2.06
C LEU A 14 10.44 -17.04 2.12
N PRO A 15 10.96 -17.55 1.00
CA PRO A 15 12.38 -17.89 0.90
C PRO A 15 13.27 -16.65 1.11
N ASP A 16 14.54 -16.87 1.42
CA ASP A 16 15.56 -15.83 1.52
C ASP A 16 16.69 -16.16 0.52
N PRO A 17 16.80 -15.43 -0.61
CA PRO A 17 16.06 -14.20 -0.96
C PRO A 17 14.64 -14.47 -1.49
N ALA A 18 13.71 -13.51 -1.29
CA ALA A 18 12.31 -13.66 -1.68
C ALA A 18 12.11 -13.71 -3.21
N GLU A 19 13.08 -13.19 -3.96
CA GLU A 19 13.17 -13.25 -5.42
C GLU A 19 13.24 -14.68 -5.96
N GLU A 20 13.60 -15.67 -5.15
CA GLU A 20 13.53 -17.10 -5.52
C GLU A 20 12.12 -17.51 -5.97
N LEU A 21 11.08 -16.81 -5.52
CA LEU A 21 9.71 -17.04 -5.96
C LEU A 21 9.50 -16.83 -7.46
N ILE A 22 10.34 -16.04 -8.14
CA ILE A 22 10.30 -15.85 -9.60
C ILE A 22 10.55 -17.18 -10.32
N ASP A 23 11.44 -18.02 -9.79
CA ASP A 23 11.76 -19.33 -10.36
C ASP A 23 10.78 -20.41 -9.88
N VAL A 24 10.29 -20.32 -8.65
CA VAL A 24 9.43 -21.34 -8.03
C VAL A 24 7.98 -21.27 -8.52
N LEU A 25 7.40 -20.08 -8.63
CA LEU A 25 5.99 -19.93 -9.04
C LEU A 25 5.70 -20.57 -10.42
N PRO A 26 6.57 -20.42 -11.45
CA PRO A 26 6.38 -21.12 -12.73
C PRO A 26 6.36 -22.65 -12.60
N MET A 27 7.18 -23.22 -11.70
CA MET A 27 7.15 -24.67 -11.42
C MET A 27 5.81 -25.13 -10.82
N LEU A 28 5.07 -24.21 -10.19
CA LEU A 28 3.72 -24.42 -9.65
C LEU A 28 2.61 -24.12 -10.68
N GLY A 29 2.97 -23.78 -11.92
CA GLY A 29 2.04 -23.41 -12.99
C GLY A 29 1.48 -21.99 -12.85
N ILE A 30 2.19 -21.12 -12.13
CA ILE A 30 1.89 -19.69 -11.97
C ILE A 30 3.03 -18.92 -12.63
N GLU A 31 2.82 -18.49 -13.88
CA GLU A 31 3.86 -17.75 -14.60
C GLU A 31 4.04 -16.36 -13.99
N VAL A 32 5.29 -15.91 -13.91
CA VAL A 32 5.66 -14.58 -13.45
C VAL A 32 6.07 -13.77 -14.68
N GLU A 33 5.34 -12.71 -14.98
CA GLU A 33 5.75 -11.74 -15.99
C GLU A 33 6.96 -10.97 -15.45
N GLU A 34 8.08 -11.02 -16.17
CA GLU A 34 9.23 -10.16 -15.91
C GLU A 34 8.77 -8.70 -16.07
N GLY A 35 8.71 -7.98 -14.96
CA GLY A 35 8.47 -6.54 -14.99
C GLY A 35 9.63 -5.82 -15.68
N ASP A 36 9.31 -4.73 -16.39
CA ASP A 36 10.27 -3.69 -16.77
C ASP A 36 10.76 -2.98 -15.48
N GLU A 37 11.49 -3.68 -14.62
CA GLU A 37 12.26 -3.04 -13.56
C GLU A 37 13.47 -2.37 -14.22
N GLY A 38 13.26 -1.12 -14.63
CA GLY A 38 14.36 -0.21 -14.95
C GLY A 38 15.41 -0.26 -13.83
N PRO A 39 16.69 0.02 -14.15
CA PRO A 39 17.82 -0.28 -13.28
C PRO A 39 17.58 0.26 -11.87
N SER A 40 17.48 -0.65 -10.88
CA SER A 40 17.33 -0.28 -9.49
C SER A 40 18.52 0.59 -9.08
N VAL A 41 18.27 1.89 -8.87
CA VAL A 41 19.30 2.76 -8.33
C VAL A 41 19.40 2.44 -6.85
N SER A 42 20.52 1.85 -6.43
CA SER A 42 20.80 1.61 -5.01
C SER A 42 20.65 2.92 -4.23
N LEU A 43 19.71 2.92 -3.28
CA LEU A 43 19.43 4.01 -2.35
C LEU A 43 20.34 3.93 -1.10
N ASP A 44 21.51 3.30 -1.19
CA ASP A 44 22.39 2.98 -0.05
C ASP A 44 22.83 4.18 0.80
N LYS A 45 22.75 5.40 0.25
CA LYS A 45 23.12 6.66 0.92
C LYS A 45 21.92 7.56 1.23
N VAL A 46 20.71 7.00 1.12
CA VAL A 46 19.49 7.64 1.59
C VAL A 46 19.17 7.04 2.95
N VAL A 47 19.14 7.89 3.98
CA VAL A 47 18.95 7.49 5.38
C VAL A 47 17.76 8.21 5.98
N VAL A 48 17.25 7.69 7.09
CA VAL A 48 16.25 8.42 7.89
C VAL A 48 16.92 9.60 8.58
N GLY A 49 16.41 10.81 8.37
CA GLY A 49 16.82 12.00 9.09
C GLY A 49 15.67 12.63 9.88
N LYS A 50 15.99 13.30 10.98
CA LYS A 50 15.03 14.06 11.80
C LYS A 50 15.28 15.56 11.67
N VAL A 51 14.24 16.31 11.31
CA VAL A 51 14.33 17.77 11.21
C VAL A 51 14.40 18.36 12.62
N LEU A 52 15.53 18.96 12.99
CA LEU A 52 15.72 19.62 14.29
C LEU A 52 15.20 21.06 14.25
N GLU A 53 15.56 21.79 13.20
CA GLU A 53 15.22 23.20 13.04
C GLU A 53 14.88 23.54 11.60
N LYS A 54 14.02 24.54 11.41
CA LYS A 54 13.59 25.08 10.12
C LYS A 54 13.57 26.61 10.21
N ASN A 55 14.52 27.25 9.54
CA ASN A 55 14.67 28.70 9.50
C ASN A 55 14.47 29.22 8.08
N GLN A 56 13.91 30.42 7.92
CA GLN A 56 13.76 31.05 6.60
C GLN A 56 15.13 31.29 5.96
N HIS A 57 15.27 31.00 4.68
CA HIS A 57 16.52 31.27 3.97
C HIS A 57 16.75 32.79 3.84
N PRO A 58 17.95 33.31 4.19
CA PRO A 58 18.22 34.75 4.25
C PRO A 58 18.08 35.46 2.90
N GLU A 59 18.37 34.75 1.80
CA GLU A 59 18.33 35.28 0.42
C GLU A 59 17.23 34.65 -0.47
N ALA A 60 16.23 33.97 0.11
CA ALA A 60 15.14 33.36 -0.66
C ALA A 60 13.85 33.15 0.12
N ASP A 61 12.74 33.65 -0.41
CA ASP A 61 11.42 33.59 0.25
C ASP A 61 10.80 32.18 0.23
N ARG A 62 11.17 31.35 -0.75
CA ARG A 62 10.61 30.00 -0.96
C ARG A 62 11.49 28.86 -0.43
N LEU A 63 12.59 29.18 0.25
CA LEU A 63 13.52 28.17 0.76
C LEU A 63 13.65 28.27 2.28
N SER A 64 13.83 27.13 2.91
CA SER A 64 14.17 27.01 4.33
C SER A 64 15.57 26.42 4.47
N VAL A 65 16.33 26.92 5.44
CA VAL A 65 17.58 26.33 5.91
C VAL A 65 17.24 25.45 7.11
N CYS A 66 17.49 24.16 6.97
CA CYS A 66 17.09 23.16 7.96
C CYS A 66 18.33 22.52 8.57
N SER A 67 18.27 22.26 9.88
CA SER A 67 19.25 21.42 10.58
C SER A 67 18.63 20.03 10.74
N VAL A 68 19.29 18.99 10.23
CA VAL A 68 18.74 17.63 10.15
C VAL A 68 19.70 16.63 10.77
N GLU A 69 19.24 15.89 11.77
CA GLU A 69 20.00 14.80 12.39
C GLU A 69 19.94 13.57 11.48
N VAL A 70 21.08 12.96 11.14
CA VAL A 70 21.19 11.86 10.17
C VAL A 70 22.02 10.67 10.69
N GLY A 71 22.20 10.58 12.01
CA GLY A 71 22.99 9.52 12.66
C GLY A 71 24.51 9.72 12.60
N ALA A 72 24.97 10.91 12.21
CA ALA A 72 26.38 11.33 12.27
C ALA A 72 26.65 12.16 13.55
N GLU A 73 27.93 12.42 13.86
CA GLU A 73 28.34 13.21 15.05
C GLU A 73 27.77 14.65 15.05
N ALA A 74 27.46 15.22 13.88
CA ALA A 74 26.88 16.55 13.75
C ALA A 74 25.66 16.54 12.80
N PRO A 75 24.63 17.36 13.07
CA PRO A 75 23.51 17.57 12.16
C PRO A 75 23.96 18.13 10.80
N ALA A 76 23.31 17.70 9.73
CA ALA A 76 23.53 18.21 8.39
C ALA A 76 22.69 19.47 8.14
N GLN A 77 23.29 20.50 7.55
CA GLN A 77 22.56 21.67 7.08
C GLN A 77 22.00 21.40 5.67
N ILE A 78 20.69 21.45 5.49
CA ILE A 78 20.03 21.16 4.22
C ILE A 78 19.07 22.30 3.85
N VAL A 79 19.20 22.80 2.62
CA VAL A 79 18.27 23.79 2.06
C VAL A 79 17.12 23.06 1.38
N CYS A 80 15.89 23.36 1.76
CA CYS A 80 14.70 22.70 1.22
C CYS A 80 13.60 23.71 0.88
N GLY A 81 12.89 23.46 -0.23
CA GLY A 81 11.76 24.27 -0.68
C GLY A 81 10.38 23.72 -0.31
N ALA A 82 10.31 22.53 0.27
CA ALA A 82 9.04 21.92 0.66
C ALA A 82 8.43 22.63 1.88
N THR A 83 7.11 22.63 1.97
CA THR A 83 6.38 23.33 3.04
C THR A 83 5.63 22.38 3.97
N ASN A 84 5.46 21.12 3.58
CA ASN A 84 4.64 20.10 4.25
C ASN A 84 5.31 19.44 5.47
N PHE A 85 6.37 20.02 6.04
CA PHE A 85 7.11 19.44 7.17
C PHE A 85 7.38 20.49 8.27
N LYS A 86 7.58 20.00 9.50
CA LYS A 86 7.90 20.76 10.71
C LYS A 86 9.08 20.13 11.49
N PRO A 87 9.72 20.88 12.39
CA PRO A 87 10.66 20.30 13.35
C PRO A 87 10.05 19.13 14.11
N GLY A 88 10.80 18.04 14.23
CA GLY A 88 10.40 16.76 14.81
C GLY A 88 10.07 15.69 13.77
N ASP A 89 9.69 16.06 12.56
CA ASP A 89 9.35 15.09 11.50
C ASP A 89 10.57 14.28 11.08
N ARG A 90 10.35 12.99 10.76
CA ARG A 90 11.36 12.11 10.16
C ARG A 90 11.13 12.01 8.66
N VAL A 91 12.19 12.16 7.88
CA VAL A 91 12.14 12.19 6.41
C VAL A 91 13.34 11.44 5.82
N PRO A 92 13.24 10.92 4.59
CA PRO A 92 14.39 10.41 3.87
C PRO A 92 15.36 11.54 3.52
N VAL A 93 16.65 11.32 3.79
CA VAL A 93 17.73 12.27 3.50
C VAL A 93 18.76 11.59 2.62
N ALA A 94 18.92 12.10 1.40
CA ALA A 94 19.97 11.69 0.51
C ALA A 94 21.27 12.45 0.85
N LEU A 95 22.28 11.72 1.31
CA LEU A 95 23.57 12.26 1.71
C LEU A 95 24.50 12.49 0.50
N PRO A 96 25.57 13.31 0.64
CA PRO A 96 26.52 13.53 -0.44
C PRO A 96 27.12 12.23 -0.99
N GLY A 97 27.05 12.08 -2.31
CA GLY A 97 27.42 10.88 -3.04
C GLY A 97 26.28 9.87 -3.25
N ALA A 98 25.07 10.12 -2.72
CA ALA A 98 23.89 9.36 -3.07
C ALA A 98 23.56 9.50 -4.56
N LYS A 99 23.05 8.41 -5.15
CA LYS A 99 22.48 8.40 -6.49
C LYS A 99 20.98 8.19 -6.33
N LEU A 100 20.18 9.08 -6.88
CA LEU A 100 18.73 8.94 -6.93
C LEU A 100 18.30 8.36 -8.29
N PRO A 101 17.11 7.75 -8.36
CA PRO A 101 16.45 7.42 -9.62
C PRO A 101 16.49 8.58 -10.63
N GLY A 102 16.57 8.25 -11.92
CA GLY A 102 16.82 9.24 -12.98
C GLY A 102 18.28 9.73 -13.09
N GLY A 103 19.22 9.13 -12.35
CA GLY A 103 20.67 9.37 -12.48
C GLY A 103 21.19 10.61 -11.75
N PHE A 104 20.37 11.21 -10.88
CA PHE A 104 20.75 12.41 -10.14
C PHE A 104 21.73 12.09 -9.01
N LYS A 105 22.89 12.76 -8.98
CA LYS A 105 23.92 12.57 -7.93
C LYS A 105 23.90 13.70 -6.93
N ILE A 106 23.71 13.38 -5.66
CA ILE A 106 23.78 14.36 -4.57
C ILE A 106 25.22 14.77 -4.30
N LYS A 107 25.45 16.07 -4.20
CA LYS A 107 26.75 16.66 -3.86
C LYS A 107 26.53 17.77 -2.84
N LYS A 108 27.56 18.07 -2.06
CA LYS A 108 27.58 19.31 -1.28
C LYS A 108 27.54 20.49 -2.25
N SER A 109 26.58 21.39 -2.06
CA SER A 109 26.38 22.54 -2.93
C SER A 109 26.09 23.79 -2.10
N LYS A 110 26.14 24.96 -2.74
CA LYS A 110 25.67 26.21 -2.14
C LYS A 110 24.44 26.67 -2.92
N LEU A 111 23.33 26.86 -2.24
CA LEU A 111 22.14 27.50 -2.80
C LEU A 111 22.11 28.91 -2.24
N ARG A 112 22.26 29.92 -3.11
CA ARG A 112 22.19 31.34 -2.74
C ARG A 112 23.04 31.67 -1.50
N GLY A 113 24.32 31.30 -1.59
CA GLY A 113 25.32 31.54 -0.54
C GLY A 113 25.31 30.55 0.63
N VAL A 114 24.20 29.84 0.90
CA VAL A 114 24.07 28.90 2.02
C VAL A 114 24.44 27.48 1.58
N ALA A 115 25.26 26.80 2.39
CA ALA A 115 25.66 25.42 2.13
C ALA A 115 24.48 24.44 2.34
N SER A 116 24.33 23.47 1.43
CA SER A 116 23.42 22.33 1.56
C SER A 116 24.22 21.03 1.46
N GLU A 117 24.19 20.25 2.52
CA GLU A 117 24.95 19.02 2.71
C GLU A 117 24.11 17.77 2.42
N GLY A 118 23.14 17.89 1.52
CA GLY A 118 22.25 16.80 1.15
C GLY A 118 20.96 17.33 0.54
N MET A 119 19.97 16.44 0.46
CA MET A 119 18.62 16.71 0.00
C MET A 119 17.65 15.89 0.84
N MET A 120 16.59 16.52 1.37
CA MET A 120 15.44 15.80 1.91
C MET A 120 14.54 15.41 0.74
N CYS A 121 14.09 14.15 0.67
CA CYS A 121 13.46 13.61 -0.53
C CYS A 121 11.94 13.44 -0.40
N SER A 122 11.25 13.58 -1.52
CA SER A 122 9.87 13.14 -1.74
C SER A 122 9.78 11.64 -2.06
N ALA A 123 8.58 11.06 -1.96
CA ALA A 123 8.36 9.65 -2.31
C ALA A 123 8.62 9.40 -3.81
N LYS A 124 8.22 10.35 -4.65
CA LYS A 124 8.47 10.33 -6.09
C LYS A 124 9.94 10.33 -6.47
N GLU A 125 10.75 11.18 -5.83
CA GLU A 125 12.21 11.22 -6.09
C GLU A 125 12.92 9.91 -5.73
N LEU A 126 12.32 9.12 -4.84
CA LEU A 126 12.84 7.81 -4.44
C LEU A 126 12.17 6.63 -5.18
N GLU A 127 11.18 6.89 -6.04
CA GLU A 127 10.31 5.86 -6.64
C GLU A 127 9.65 4.95 -5.59
N LEU A 128 9.28 5.52 -4.44
CA LEU A 128 8.62 4.83 -3.33
C LEU A 128 7.13 5.18 -3.20
N GLY A 129 6.57 6.01 -4.08
CA GLY A 129 5.15 6.39 -4.06
C GLY A 129 4.82 7.58 -4.96
N GLU A 130 3.57 8.04 -4.90
CA GLU A 130 3.06 9.16 -5.70
C GLU A 130 3.54 10.55 -5.22
N ASP A 131 3.35 11.56 -6.08
CA ASP A 131 3.74 12.95 -5.85
C ASP A 131 2.75 13.68 -4.93
N ASN A 132 3.03 13.74 -3.63
CA ASN A 132 2.20 14.45 -2.66
C ASN A 132 2.63 15.91 -2.41
N ALA A 133 3.19 16.58 -3.43
CA ALA A 133 3.57 18.00 -3.40
C ALA A 133 4.47 18.40 -2.20
N GLY A 134 5.42 17.52 -1.83
CA GLY A 134 6.31 17.78 -0.69
C GLY A 134 7.23 16.61 -0.32
N LEU A 135 7.87 16.71 0.85
CA LEU A 135 8.75 15.67 1.39
C LEU A 135 7.95 14.43 1.79
N PHE A 136 8.60 13.27 1.75
CA PHE A 136 8.06 12.03 2.29
C PHE A 136 8.22 12.04 3.81
N ILE A 137 7.12 12.26 4.54
CA ILE A 137 7.12 12.22 6.01
C ILE A 137 6.92 10.78 6.46
N LEU A 138 7.89 10.24 7.19
CA LEU A 138 7.87 8.85 7.65
C LEU A 138 7.00 8.70 8.91
N SER A 139 6.14 7.69 8.89
CA SER A 139 5.35 7.27 10.05
C SER A 139 6.18 6.37 10.98
N GLY A 140 5.75 6.19 12.24
CA GLY A 140 6.32 5.17 13.13
C GLY A 140 7.69 5.46 13.76
N GLU A 141 8.21 6.68 13.63
CA GLU A 141 9.47 7.11 14.26
C GLU A 141 10.69 6.16 14.03
N PRO A 142 11.01 5.83 12.76
CA PRO A 142 12.11 4.91 12.42
C PRO A 142 13.48 5.47 12.80
N GLU A 143 14.38 4.62 13.30
CA GLU A 143 15.71 5.01 13.82
C GLU A 143 16.49 5.95 12.88
N ILE A 144 17.02 7.04 13.44
CA ILE A 144 17.76 8.06 12.69
C ILE A 144 19.09 7.47 12.19
N GLY A 145 19.43 7.72 10.92
CA GLY A 145 20.63 7.20 10.28
C GLY A 145 20.48 5.80 9.68
N ARG A 146 19.38 5.10 9.96
CA ARG A 146 19.05 3.82 9.31
C ARG A 146 18.83 4.04 7.81
N LYS A 147 19.24 3.07 6.97
CA LYS A 147 19.02 3.14 5.53
C LYS A 147 17.53 3.19 5.24
N ILE A 148 17.13 3.97 4.24
CA ILE A 148 15.72 4.09 3.88
C ILE A 148 15.14 2.76 3.39
N THR A 149 15.94 1.93 2.72
CA THR A 149 15.53 0.61 2.22
C THR A 149 15.18 -0.37 3.34
N ASP A 150 15.72 -0.15 4.54
CA ASP A 150 15.44 -1.00 5.71
C ASP A 150 14.20 -0.52 6.48
N VAL A 151 13.66 0.64 6.11
CA VAL A 151 12.55 1.34 6.79
C VAL A 151 11.32 1.41 5.89
N VAL A 152 11.54 1.63 4.60
CA VAL A 152 10.57 1.63 3.54
C VAL A 152 11.06 0.60 2.53
N SER A 153 10.53 -0.61 2.60
CA SER A 153 10.70 -1.59 1.53
C SER A 153 9.99 -1.05 0.29
N LYS A 154 10.70 -1.02 -0.85
CA LYS A 154 9.99 -1.04 -2.13
C LYS A 154 9.35 -2.41 -2.15
N SER A 155 8.06 -2.51 -1.83
CA SER A 155 7.35 -3.80 -1.85
C SER A 155 7.61 -4.42 -3.22
N THR A 156 8.40 -5.49 -3.26
CA THR A 156 8.61 -6.24 -4.49
C THR A 156 7.25 -6.76 -4.92
N THR A 157 6.83 -6.41 -6.12
CA THR A 157 5.53 -6.80 -6.67
C THR A 157 5.77 -7.69 -7.86
N LEU A 158 5.22 -8.90 -7.80
CA LEU A 158 5.23 -9.83 -8.92
C LEU A 158 3.94 -9.67 -9.72
N GLU A 159 4.07 -9.63 -11.04
CA GLU A 159 2.94 -9.73 -11.96
C GLU A 159 2.79 -11.18 -12.38
N LEU A 160 1.66 -11.79 -12.04
CA LEU A 160 1.38 -13.21 -12.27
C LEU A 160 0.37 -13.40 -13.41
N GLU A 161 0.66 -14.31 -14.32
CA GLU A 161 -0.31 -14.81 -15.29
C GLU A 161 -1.01 -16.04 -14.72
N ILE A 162 -2.26 -15.85 -14.28
CA ILE A 162 -3.05 -16.93 -13.68
C ILE A 162 -3.89 -17.59 -14.77
N THR A 163 -3.66 -18.90 -14.97
CA THR A 163 -4.44 -19.71 -15.90
C THR A 163 -5.90 -19.86 -15.43
N ALA A 164 -6.84 -19.97 -16.38
CA ALA A 164 -8.28 -19.94 -16.08
C ALA A 164 -8.78 -21.07 -15.15
N ASN A 165 -8.03 -22.17 -15.05
CA ASN A 165 -8.32 -23.28 -14.14
C ASN A 165 -7.85 -23.02 -12.70
N ARG A 166 -7.11 -21.93 -12.43
CA ARG A 166 -6.53 -21.58 -11.13
C ARG A 166 -7.17 -20.33 -10.52
N GLY A 167 -8.50 -20.27 -10.51
CA GLY A 167 -9.24 -19.17 -9.89
C GLY A 167 -8.93 -19.01 -8.39
N ASP A 168 -8.50 -20.09 -7.73
CA ASP A 168 -8.00 -20.08 -6.35
C ASP A 168 -6.77 -19.18 -6.15
N CYS A 169 -5.91 -19.05 -7.16
CA CYS A 169 -4.70 -18.24 -7.13
C CYS A 169 -4.93 -16.75 -7.43
N LEU A 170 -6.17 -16.31 -7.65
CA LEU A 170 -6.50 -14.90 -7.88
C LEU A 170 -6.50 -14.06 -6.58
N SER A 171 -5.66 -14.41 -5.62
CA SER A 171 -5.55 -13.74 -4.32
C SER A 171 -4.21 -14.03 -3.62
N HIS A 172 -3.83 -13.16 -2.67
CA HIS A 172 -2.64 -13.37 -1.85
C HIS A 172 -2.72 -14.66 -1.03
N LEU A 173 -3.88 -14.99 -0.45
CA LEU A 173 -4.06 -16.27 0.26
C LEU A 173 -3.99 -17.48 -0.67
N GLY A 174 -4.49 -17.35 -1.91
CA GLY A 174 -4.37 -18.36 -2.95
C GLY A 174 -2.92 -18.69 -3.27
N VAL A 175 -2.13 -17.66 -3.57
CA VAL A 175 -0.69 -17.81 -3.85
C VAL A 175 0.06 -18.28 -2.60
N ALA A 176 -0.27 -17.76 -1.41
CA ALA A 176 0.34 -18.17 -0.15
C ALA A 176 0.21 -19.68 0.09
N ARG A 177 -0.94 -20.27 -0.26
CA ARG A 177 -1.18 -21.71 -0.13
C ARG A 177 -0.29 -22.52 -1.06
N GLU A 178 -0.02 -22.05 -2.28
CA GLU A 178 0.87 -22.73 -3.22
C GLU A 178 2.32 -22.67 -2.76
N VAL A 179 2.77 -21.50 -2.32
CA VAL A 179 4.12 -21.31 -1.73
C VAL A 179 4.28 -22.18 -0.48
N SER A 180 3.28 -22.17 0.40
CA SER A 180 3.20 -23.01 1.60
C SER A 180 3.29 -24.50 1.29
N ALA A 181 2.60 -24.96 0.24
CA ALA A 181 2.66 -26.36 -0.20
C ALA A 181 4.05 -26.74 -0.74
N TYR A 182 4.71 -25.85 -1.47
CA TYR A 182 6.04 -26.09 -2.03
C TYR A 182 7.12 -26.13 -0.95
N TYR A 183 7.18 -25.12 -0.08
CA TYR A 183 8.19 -25.00 0.97
C TYR A 183 7.86 -25.79 2.25
N GLN A 184 6.70 -26.44 2.30
CA GLN A 184 6.22 -27.18 3.47
C GLN A 184 6.15 -26.32 4.75
N THR A 185 5.84 -25.03 4.60
CA THR A 185 5.62 -24.08 5.69
C THR A 185 4.12 -23.88 5.92
N PRO A 186 3.66 -23.54 7.13
CA PRO A 186 2.24 -23.31 7.37
C PRO A 186 1.75 -21.99 6.75
N THR A 187 0.57 -22.02 6.13
CA THR A 187 -0.15 -20.78 5.80
C THR A 187 -0.76 -20.17 7.07
N ARG A 188 -0.57 -18.87 7.27
CA ARG A 188 -1.20 -18.06 8.32
C ARG A 188 -2.48 -17.44 7.77
N PHE A 189 -3.63 -17.94 8.20
CA PHE A 189 -4.91 -17.33 7.84
C PHE A 189 -5.26 -16.19 8.80
N PRO A 190 -5.85 -15.07 8.30
CA PRO A 190 -6.29 -13.99 9.16
C PRO A 190 -7.39 -14.48 10.11
N ALA A 191 -7.30 -14.08 11.39
CA ALA A 191 -8.33 -14.40 12.37
C ALA A 191 -9.59 -13.56 12.10
N VAL A 192 -10.73 -14.22 11.92
CA VAL A 192 -12.02 -13.56 11.73
C VAL A 192 -12.73 -13.44 13.08
N ASN A 193 -12.80 -12.23 13.62
CA ASN A 193 -13.56 -11.92 14.83
C ASN A 193 -14.88 -11.25 14.45
N ASN A 194 -15.97 -12.01 14.53
CA ASN A 194 -17.30 -11.49 14.25
C ASN A 194 -17.95 -10.94 15.53
N SER A 195 -18.51 -9.74 15.43
CA SER A 195 -19.28 -9.13 16.52
C SER A 195 -20.77 -9.47 16.45
N ALA A 196 -21.19 -10.15 15.39
CA ALA A 196 -22.56 -10.58 15.15
C ALA A 196 -22.56 -11.89 14.35
N GLU A 197 -23.61 -12.67 14.49
CA GLU A 197 -23.84 -13.91 13.74
C GLU A 197 -24.74 -13.64 12.53
N PRO A 198 -24.55 -14.34 11.40
CA PRO A 198 -25.49 -14.30 10.29
C PRO A 198 -26.88 -14.78 10.74
N THR A 199 -27.93 -14.24 10.12
CA THR A 199 -29.31 -14.72 10.32
C THR A 199 -30.04 -14.79 9.00
N ASP A 200 -30.85 -15.84 8.84
CA ASP A 200 -31.70 -16.02 7.66
C ASP A 200 -32.93 -15.11 7.66
N THR A 201 -33.26 -14.51 8.82
CA THR A 201 -34.45 -13.69 8.99
C THR A 201 -34.11 -12.36 9.64
N ALA A 202 -34.57 -11.27 9.00
CA ALA A 202 -34.42 -9.94 9.58
C ALA A 202 -35.14 -9.86 10.93
N THR A 203 -34.47 -9.29 11.93
CA THR A 203 -35.04 -9.03 13.26
C THR A 203 -35.34 -7.54 13.39
N GLY A 204 -35.99 -7.12 14.49
CA GLY A 204 -36.35 -5.71 14.69
C GLY A 204 -35.18 -4.70 14.67
N ASN A 205 -33.95 -5.18 14.82
CA ASN A 205 -32.73 -4.36 14.77
C ASN A 205 -32.01 -4.39 13.42
N SER A 206 -32.48 -5.19 12.45
CA SER A 206 -31.88 -5.29 11.12
C SER A 206 -32.10 -4.01 10.32
N LEU A 207 -31.05 -3.49 9.69
CA LEU A 207 -31.17 -2.32 8.82
C LEU A 207 -31.71 -2.72 7.44
N LEU A 208 -31.30 -3.88 6.94
CA LEU A 208 -31.86 -4.52 5.75
C LEU A 208 -33.13 -5.30 6.15
N SER A 209 -34.24 -5.04 5.47
CA SER A 209 -35.54 -5.63 5.77
C SER A 209 -35.69 -7.03 5.18
N SER A 210 -35.18 -7.26 3.98
CA SER A 210 -35.18 -8.59 3.36
C SER A 210 -34.14 -8.74 2.27
N LEU A 211 -33.74 -9.99 2.04
CA LEU A 211 -32.88 -10.42 0.96
C LEU A 211 -33.52 -11.66 0.34
N ASP A 212 -33.96 -11.56 -0.90
CA ASP A 212 -34.64 -12.64 -1.61
C ASP A 212 -33.85 -13.03 -2.86
N ILE A 213 -33.55 -14.32 -2.98
CA ILE A 213 -32.83 -14.89 -4.12
C ILE A 213 -33.83 -15.63 -4.99
N GLN A 214 -34.20 -15.01 -6.11
CA GLN A 214 -35.18 -15.56 -7.06
C GLN A 214 -34.51 -16.21 -8.28
N SER A 215 -33.21 -15.98 -8.49
CA SER A 215 -32.46 -16.58 -9.60
C SER A 215 -31.68 -17.81 -9.13
N SER A 216 -31.83 -18.93 -9.85
CA SER A 216 -31.05 -20.15 -9.63
C SER A 216 -29.57 -20.01 -9.99
N GLN A 217 -29.17 -18.95 -10.70
CA GLN A 217 -27.78 -18.65 -11.04
C GLN A 217 -26.99 -18.07 -9.85
N CYS A 218 -27.68 -17.66 -8.78
CA CYS A 218 -27.07 -17.19 -7.55
C CYS A 218 -27.39 -18.17 -6.43
N PRO A 219 -26.57 -19.21 -6.20
CA PRO A 219 -26.85 -20.21 -5.17
C PRO A 219 -26.63 -19.69 -3.75
N TYR A 220 -25.90 -18.58 -3.60
CA TYR A 220 -25.52 -18.03 -2.31
C TYR A 220 -25.35 -16.51 -2.40
N TYR A 221 -26.02 -15.78 -1.50
CA TYR A 221 -25.86 -14.34 -1.34
C TYR A 221 -26.01 -13.98 0.13
N THR A 222 -25.03 -13.27 0.67
CA THR A 222 -25.10 -12.70 2.02
C THR A 222 -24.91 -11.20 1.98
N ALA A 223 -25.49 -10.51 2.95
CA ALA A 223 -25.32 -9.07 3.11
C ALA A 223 -25.13 -8.74 4.58
N TRP A 224 -24.15 -7.87 4.86
CA TRP A 224 -23.98 -7.24 6.14
C TRP A 224 -24.41 -5.78 6.04
N SER A 225 -25.23 -5.34 7.00
CA SER A 225 -25.69 -3.95 7.05
C SER A 225 -25.04 -3.25 8.23
N VAL A 226 -24.32 -2.15 7.95
CA VAL A 226 -23.55 -1.40 8.95
C VAL A 226 -24.05 0.05 8.95
N LYS A 227 -24.35 0.59 10.15
CA LYS A 227 -24.77 1.98 10.32
C LYS A 227 -23.65 2.81 10.92
N GLY A 228 -23.59 4.09 10.54
CA GLY A 228 -22.64 5.05 11.11
C GLY A 228 -21.26 5.04 10.43
N VAL A 229 -21.14 4.39 9.27
CA VAL A 229 -19.93 4.46 8.45
C VAL A 229 -19.74 5.89 7.94
N LYS A 230 -18.59 6.50 8.25
CA LYS A 230 -18.16 7.77 7.68
C LYS A 230 -17.27 7.48 6.47
N ILE A 231 -17.64 8.02 5.31
CA ILE A 231 -16.79 7.96 4.12
C ILE A 231 -15.62 8.93 4.32
N ALA A 232 -14.41 8.42 4.21
CA ALA A 232 -13.16 9.15 4.43
C ALA A 232 -12.01 8.46 3.68
N PRO A 233 -10.84 9.10 3.57
CA PRO A 233 -9.62 8.41 3.16
C PRO A 233 -9.36 7.16 4.00
N SER A 234 -8.82 6.13 3.37
CA SER A 234 -8.38 4.90 4.00
C SER A 234 -7.18 5.15 4.94
N PRO A 235 -6.95 4.32 5.97
CA PRO A 235 -5.72 4.39 6.76
C PRO A 235 -4.49 3.99 5.91
N ASP A 236 -3.32 4.52 6.27
CA ASP A 236 -2.07 4.38 5.49
C ASP A 236 -1.76 2.92 5.13
N TRP A 237 -1.85 1.99 6.09
CA TRP A 237 -1.58 0.56 5.84
C TRP A 237 -2.46 -0.05 4.73
N LEU A 238 -3.70 0.43 4.59
CA LEU A 238 -4.63 -0.07 3.58
C LEU A 238 -4.33 0.56 2.24
N ILE A 239 -3.98 1.85 2.22
CA ILE A 239 -3.52 2.56 1.03
C ILE A 239 -2.27 1.88 0.47
N GLU A 240 -1.26 1.66 1.29
CA GLU A 240 0.01 1.03 0.91
C GLU A 240 -0.20 -0.34 0.25
N ARG A 241 -1.11 -1.17 0.79
CA ARG A 241 -1.43 -2.49 0.22
C ARG A 241 -2.19 -2.42 -1.11
N ILE A 242 -3.07 -1.45 -1.27
CA ILE A 242 -3.82 -1.26 -2.52
C ILE A 242 -2.89 -0.71 -3.60
N GLU A 243 -2.02 0.24 -3.25
CA GLU A 243 -1.04 0.82 -4.16
C GLU A 243 0.04 -0.19 -4.56
N SER A 244 0.48 -1.09 -3.66
CA SER A 244 1.52 -2.08 -3.96
C SER A 244 1.11 -3.06 -5.05
N ILE A 245 -0.20 -3.25 -5.28
CA ILE A 245 -0.73 -4.05 -6.39
C ILE A 245 -1.21 -3.21 -7.58
N GLY A 246 -0.86 -1.92 -7.62
CA GLY A 246 -1.12 -1.00 -8.72
C GLY A 246 -2.56 -0.46 -8.78
N LEU A 247 -3.34 -0.58 -7.69
CA LEU A 247 -4.66 0.02 -7.61
C LEU A 247 -4.58 1.43 -7.00
N ARG A 248 -5.43 2.33 -7.49
CA ARG A 248 -5.54 3.69 -6.95
C ARG A 248 -6.57 3.75 -5.81
N PRO A 249 -6.22 4.24 -4.62
CA PRO A 249 -7.17 4.47 -3.52
C PRO A 249 -8.28 5.47 -3.90
N ILE A 250 -9.45 5.34 -3.27
CA ILE A 250 -10.64 6.16 -3.47
C ILE A 250 -11.26 6.58 -2.13
N ASN A 251 -11.73 5.63 -1.33
CA ASN A 251 -12.20 5.83 0.04
C ASN A 251 -12.21 4.53 0.86
N ASN A 252 -12.29 4.66 2.18
CA ASN A 252 -12.27 3.55 3.13
C ASN A 252 -13.26 2.39 2.85
N VAL A 253 -14.37 2.63 2.16
CA VAL A 253 -15.34 1.57 1.81
C VAL A 253 -14.93 0.83 0.54
N VAL A 254 -14.44 1.54 -0.47
CA VAL A 254 -14.00 0.90 -1.72
C VAL A 254 -12.73 0.10 -1.48
N GLU A 255 -11.76 0.68 -0.78
CA GLU A 255 -10.48 0.02 -0.51
C GLU A 255 -10.65 -1.23 0.34
N ILE A 256 -11.52 -1.23 1.35
CA ILE A 256 -11.69 -2.44 2.18
C ILE A 256 -12.33 -3.58 1.37
N THR A 257 -13.24 -3.28 0.43
CA THR A 257 -13.78 -4.30 -0.48
C THR A 257 -12.75 -4.83 -1.47
N ASN A 258 -11.90 -3.95 -2.01
CA ASN A 258 -10.79 -4.36 -2.87
C ASN A 258 -9.72 -5.15 -2.10
N PHE A 259 -9.45 -4.77 -0.85
CA PHE A 259 -8.52 -5.46 0.01
C PHE A 259 -8.96 -6.89 0.26
N VAL A 260 -10.23 -7.13 0.61
CA VAL A 260 -10.75 -8.49 0.81
C VAL A 260 -10.72 -9.30 -0.50
N LEU A 261 -11.04 -8.67 -1.64
CA LEU A 261 -10.90 -9.31 -2.95
C LEU A 261 -9.47 -9.79 -3.19
N HIS A 262 -8.47 -8.93 -3.00
CA HIS A 262 -7.08 -9.28 -3.25
C HIS A 262 -6.46 -10.14 -2.15
N GLU A 263 -6.97 -10.10 -0.92
CA GLU A 263 -6.57 -10.97 0.18
C GLU A 263 -7.07 -12.39 -0.03
N THR A 264 -8.37 -12.56 -0.30
CA THR A 264 -9.08 -13.84 -0.20
C THR A 264 -9.58 -14.41 -1.52
N GLY A 265 -9.62 -13.59 -2.58
CA GLY A 265 -10.21 -13.94 -3.88
C GLY A 265 -11.72 -13.73 -3.92
N GLN A 266 -12.34 -13.23 -2.85
CA GLN A 266 -13.78 -12.99 -2.77
C GLN A 266 -14.13 -11.54 -3.15
N PRO A 267 -14.76 -11.29 -4.30
CA PRO A 267 -15.25 -9.96 -4.63
C PRO A 267 -16.35 -9.55 -3.67
N LEU A 268 -16.27 -8.31 -3.18
CA LEU A 268 -17.29 -7.68 -2.35
C LEU A 268 -17.80 -6.40 -3.00
N HIS A 269 -19.01 -6.00 -2.61
CA HIS A 269 -19.59 -4.74 -3.03
C HIS A 269 -20.34 -4.07 -1.88
N ALA A 270 -20.38 -2.74 -1.88
CA ALA A 270 -21.06 -1.96 -0.87
C ALA A 270 -22.15 -1.10 -1.50
N PHE A 271 -23.37 -1.19 -0.95
CA PHE A 271 -24.51 -0.37 -1.36
C PHE A 271 -24.80 0.72 -0.31
N ASP A 272 -25.21 1.90 -0.76
CA ASP A 272 -25.83 2.89 0.12
C ASP A 272 -27.26 2.46 0.43
N LEU A 273 -27.47 1.88 1.61
CA LEU A 273 -28.77 1.37 2.05
C LEU A 273 -29.89 2.41 1.96
N LYS A 274 -29.59 3.71 2.12
CA LYS A 274 -30.61 4.77 2.01
C LYS A 274 -31.16 4.93 0.60
N LYS A 275 -30.45 4.42 -0.41
CA LYS A 275 -30.87 4.45 -1.81
C LYS A 275 -31.59 3.16 -2.22
N ILE A 276 -31.64 2.15 -1.37
CA ILE A 276 -32.36 0.90 -1.63
C ILE A 276 -33.82 1.09 -1.22
N ALA A 277 -34.71 1.09 -2.20
CA ALA A 277 -36.14 1.21 -1.96
C ALA A 277 -36.64 0.07 -1.07
N GLY A 278 -37.36 0.41 0.00
CA GLY A 278 -37.91 -0.55 0.95
C GLY A 278 -36.87 -1.32 1.77
N SER A 279 -35.57 -0.97 1.69
CA SER A 279 -34.49 -1.72 2.33
C SER A 279 -34.53 -3.23 2.00
N THR A 280 -34.94 -3.56 0.77
CA THR A 280 -35.09 -4.93 0.29
C THR A 280 -34.18 -5.16 -0.91
N LEU A 281 -33.47 -6.28 -0.91
CA LEU A 281 -32.70 -6.75 -2.06
C LEU A 281 -33.41 -7.95 -2.69
N VAL A 282 -33.56 -7.92 -4.01
CA VAL A 282 -34.10 -9.04 -4.80
C VAL A 282 -33.09 -9.39 -5.88
N VAL A 283 -32.51 -10.57 -5.79
CA VAL A 283 -31.58 -11.11 -6.80
C VAL A 283 -32.39 -11.88 -7.83
N ARG A 284 -32.55 -11.31 -9.01
CA ARG A 284 -33.31 -11.90 -10.13
C ARG A 284 -32.62 -11.63 -11.45
N GLU A 285 -33.07 -12.33 -12.49
CA GLU A 285 -32.67 -12.04 -13.86
C GLU A 285 -33.21 -10.68 -14.32
N ALA A 286 -32.45 -10.02 -15.17
CA ALA A 286 -32.88 -8.81 -15.85
C ALA A 286 -34.00 -9.12 -16.85
N LYS A 287 -34.93 -8.18 -17.02
CA LYS A 287 -35.96 -8.27 -18.05
C LYS A 287 -35.46 -7.64 -19.35
N GLU A 288 -36.04 -8.07 -20.46
CA GLU A 288 -35.77 -7.45 -21.76
C GLU A 288 -36.08 -5.94 -21.71
N GLY A 289 -35.10 -5.12 -22.10
CA GLY A 289 -35.20 -3.66 -22.13
C GLY A 289 -35.04 -2.95 -20.77
N GLU A 290 -34.67 -3.66 -19.71
CA GLU A 290 -34.41 -3.08 -18.39
C GLU A 290 -33.17 -2.17 -18.39
N LYS A 291 -33.19 -1.09 -17.58
CA LYS A 291 -32.14 -0.06 -17.48
C LYS A 291 -31.82 0.27 -16.03
#